data_AF-A0A2N5Z5D6-F1
#
_entry.id   AF-A0A2N5Z5D6-F1
#
_cell.length_a   1.000
_cell.length_b   1.000
_cell.length_c   1.000
_cell.angle_alpha   90.00
_cell.angle_beta   90.00
_cell.angle_gamma   90.00
#
_symmetry.space_group_name_H-M   'P 1'
#
loop_
_entity.id
_entity.type
_entity.pdbx_description
1 polymer ?
#
loop_
_entity_poly.entity_id
_entity_poly.type
_entity_poly.pdbx_seq_one_letter_code
_entity_poly.pdbx_strand_id
1 'polypeptide(L)'
;MQRKEFVIGIVDHPLFGLIMVPYIVVIKPNHGFYHIEAKVSPLNISRYIDSFSDNEKQLLKWIDEYSDQNLHKVFCKKRGQNVVDFIGKIKPEFANEYIRPYIEKRLVKCTDLIQEMNIELYFKEKPK
;
A
#
# COMPACT_ATOMS: atom_id res chain seq x y z
N MET A 1 11.80 -25.71 -4.07
CA MET A 1 10.59 -25.18 -4.73
C MET A 1 10.43 -23.72 -4.33
N GLN A 2 10.10 -22.82 -5.25
CA GLN A 2 9.88 -21.40 -4.93
C GLN A 2 8.42 -21.23 -4.51
N ARG A 3 8.15 -20.50 -3.41
CA ARG A 3 6.79 -20.21 -2.93
C ARG A 3 6.46 -18.74 -3.18
N LYS A 4 5.22 -18.46 -3.59
CA LYS A 4 4.69 -17.09 -3.67
C LYS A 4 3.84 -16.81 -2.45
N GLU A 5 3.97 -15.60 -1.91
CA GLU A 5 3.20 -15.14 -0.77
C GLU A 5 2.69 -13.73 -0.95
N PHE A 6 1.50 -13.50 -0.44
CA PHE A 6 0.98 -12.18 -0.21
C PHE A 6 1.47 -11.67 1.15
N VAL A 7 2.08 -10.49 1.15
CA VAL A 7 2.65 -9.86 2.36
C VAL A 7 2.37 -8.37 2.36
N ILE A 8 2.38 -7.76 3.55
CA ILE A 8 2.25 -6.32 3.70
C ILE A 8 3.58 -5.71 4.10
N GLY A 9 4.05 -4.76 3.30
CA GLY A 9 5.20 -3.92 3.64
C GLY A 9 4.77 -2.66 4.37
N ILE A 10 5.39 -2.37 5.50
CA ILE A 10 5.34 -1.08 6.18
C ILE A 10 6.45 -0.21 5.58
N VAL A 11 6.07 0.89 4.93
CA VAL A 11 6.99 1.77 4.17
C VAL A 11 6.93 3.18 4.72
N ASP A 12 8.08 3.78 4.98
CA ASP A 12 8.18 5.20 5.36
C ASP A 12 8.16 6.12 4.12
N HIS A 13 6.97 6.65 3.81
CA HIS A 13 6.75 7.56 2.70
C HIS A 13 7.09 9.02 3.07
N PRO A 14 7.89 9.75 2.28
CA PRO A 14 8.39 11.09 2.64
C PRO A 14 7.31 12.12 3.02
N LEU A 15 6.12 12.04 2.41
CA LEU A 15 5.01 12.97 2.70
C LEU A 15 3.96 12.38 3.63
N PHE A 16 3.76 11.06 3.59
CA PHE A 16 2.60 10.40 4.20
C PHE A 16 2.95 9.64 5.48
N GLY A 17 4.24 9.55 5.82
CA GLY A 17 4.73 8.77 6.95
C GLY A 17 4.63 7.26 6.66
N LEU A 18 4.44 6.48 7.72
CA LEU A 18 4.32 5.02 7.61
C LEU A 18 3.02 4.65 6.89
N ILE A 19 3.13 3.93 5.79
CA ILE A 19 2.01 3.41 5.02
C ILE A 19 2.15 1.90 4.80
N MET A 20 1.02 1.21 4.70
CA MET A 20 1.00 -0.19 4.28
C MET A 20 0.98 -0.29 2.76
N VAL A 21 1.81 -1.18 2.22
CA VAL A 21 1.93 -1.44 0.79
C VAL A 21 1.82 -2.95 0.55
N PRO A 22 0.92 -3.43 -0.32
CA PRO A 22 0.72 -4.85 -0.52
C PRO A 22 1.68 -5.39 -1.58
N TYR A 23 2.28 -6.55 -1.31
CA TYR A 23 3.26 -7.18 -2.20
C TYR A 23 2.95 -8.66 -2.42
N ILE A 24 3.33 -9.14 -3.60
CA ILE A 24 3.57 -10.55 -3.86
C ILE A 24 5.07 -10.77 -3.85
N VAL A 25 5.54 -11.65 -2.97
CA VAL A 25 6.95 -12.02 -2.85
C VAL A 25 7.16 -13.46 -3.27
N VAL A 26 8.35 -13.72 -3.80
CA VAL A 26 8.84 -15.05 -4.14
C VAL A 26 9.93 -15.41 -3.13
N ILE A 27 9.68 -16.44 -2.35
CA ILE A 27 10.64 -17.00 -1.41
C ILE A 27 11.38 -18.15 -2.10
N LYS A 28 12.70 -17.99 -2.23
CA LYS A 28 13.59 -19.01 -2.78
C LYS A 28 14.32 -19.71 -1.64
N PRO A 29 14.39 -21.05 -1.63
CA PRO A 29 15.22 -21.78 -0.67
C PRO A 29 16.67 -21.30 -0.74
N ASN A 30 17.34 -21.20 0.41
CA ASN A 30 18.74 -20.79 0.54
C ASN A 30 19.07 -19.37 0.03
N HIS A 31 18.05 -18.51 -0.14
CA HIS A 31 18.24 -17.09 -0.41
C HIS A 31 17.94 -16.29 0.86
N GLY A 32 18.88 -15.46 1.30
CA GLY A 32 18.71 -14.64 2.52
C GLY A 32 17.74 -13.46 2.38
N PHE A 33 16.97 -13.38 1.30
CA PHE A 33 16.03 -12.29 1.06
C PHE A 33 14.86 -12.74 0.18
N TYR A 34 13.75 -12.03 0.30
CA TYR A 34 12.56 -12.23 -0.52
C TYR A 34 12.61 -11.38 -1.78
N HIS A 35 12.26 -11.98 -2.90
CA HIS A 35 12.18 -11.25 -4.16
C HIS A 35 10.77 -10.68 -4.32
N ILE A 36 10.62 -9.36 -4.45
CA ILE A 36 9.33 -8.73 -4.74
C ILE A 36 8.98 -9.01 -6.20
N GLU A 37 7.99 -9.87 -6.45
CA GLU A 37 7.44 -10.11 -7.78
C GLU A 37 6.54 -8.96 -8.22
N ALA A 38 5.68 -8.47 -7.33
CA ALA A 38 4.76 -7.39 -7.65
C ALA A 38 4.40 -6.55 -6.42
N LYS A 39 4.23 -5.24 -6.62
CA LYS A 39 3.39 -4.40 -5.76
C LYS A 39 1.95 -4.56 -6.23
N VAL A 40 1.05 -5.03 -5.38
CA VAL A 40 -0.36 -5.23 -5.75
C VAL A 40 -1.06 -3.88 -5.85
N SER A 41 -1.84 -3.71 -6.91
CA SER A 41 -2.62 -2.50 -7.20
C SER A 41 -3.82 -2.86 -8.07
N PRO A 42 -4.83 -1.98 -8.21
CA PRO A 42 -5.96 -2.24 -9.10
C PRO A 42 -5.57 -2.61 -10.54
N LEU A 43 -4.41 -2.15 -11.03
CA LEU A 43 -3.93 -2.43 -12.38
C LEU A 43 -3.46 -3.88 -12.60
N ASN A 44 -3.05 -4.58 -11.55
CA ASN A 44 -2.51 -5.94 -11.65
C ASN A 44 -3.22 -6.95 -10.75
N ILE A 45 -4.21 -6.52 -9.94
CA ILE A 45 -4.92 -7.36 -8.99
C ILE A 45 -5.62 -8.54 -9.68
N SER A 46 -6.08 -8.39 -10.92
CA SER A 46 -6.73 -9.47 -11.69
C SER A 46 -5.87 -10.72 -11.86
N ARG A 47 -4.54 -10.61 -11.72
CA ARG A 47 -3.62 -11.77 -11.78
C ARG A 47 -3.60 -12.60 -10.50
N TYR A 48 -4.10 -12.04 -9.39
CA TYR A 48 -3.96 -12.59 -8.04
C TYR A 48 -5.30 -12.73 -7.31
N ILE A 49 -6.34 -12.00 -7.75
CA ILE A 49 -7.61 -11.83 -7.04
C ILE A 49 -8.32 -13.15 -6.71
N ASP A 50 -8.24 -14.14 -7.61
CA ASP A 50 -8.89 -15.44 -7.43
C ASP A 50 -8.26 -16.26 -6.31
N SER A 51 -7.00 -16.00 -5.98
CA SER A 51 -6.28 -16.65 -4.88
C SER A 51 -6.47 -15.95 -3.53
N PHE A 52 -7.09 -14.77 -3.51
CA PHE A 52 -7.28 -14.00 -2.28
C PHE A 52 -8.58 -14.36 -1.57
N SER A 53 -8.47 -14.51 -0.26
CA SER A 53 -9.58 -14.52 0.68
C SER A 53 -10.32 -13.18 0.69
N ASP A 54 -11.54 -13.18 1.24
CA ASP A 54 -12.34 -11.96 1.33
C ASP A 54 -11.68 -10.90 2.23
N ASN A 55 -10.97 -11.33 3.28
CA ASN A 55 -10.19 -10.43 4.14
C ASN A 55 -9.02 -9.79 3.37
N GLU A 56 -8.28 -10.55 2.56
CA GLU A 56 -7.20 -9.99 1.73
C GLU A 56 -7.74 -9.00 0.70
N LYS A 57 -8.88 -9.31 0.06
CA LYS A 57 -9.57 -8.39 -0.86
C LYS A 57 -10.00 -7.10 -0.17
N GLN A 58 -10.57 -7.22 1.02
CA GLN A 58 -11.01 -6.07 1.81
C GLN A 58 -9.83 -5.21 2.29
N LEU A 59 -8.73 -5.84 2.70
CA LEU A 59 -7.49 -5.17 3.04
C LEU A 59 -6.93 -4.38 1.85
N LEU A 60 -6.86 -5.00 0.67
CA LEU A 60 -6.41 -4.35 -0.56
C LEU A 60 -7.27 -3.15 -0.94
N LYS A 61 -8.58 -3.26 -0.77
CA LYS A 61 -9.52 -2.16 -1.01
C LYS A 61 -9.21 -0.96 -0.13
N TRP A 62 -9.00 -1.15 1.18
CA TRP A 62 -8.66 -0.04 2.08
C TRP A 62 -7.26 0.53 1.81
N ILE A 63 -6.30 -0.32 1.45
CA ILE A 63 -4.96 0.13 1.07
C ILE A 63 -5.01 0.98 -0.20
N ASP A 64 -5.86 0.63 -1.18
CA ASP A 64 -6.01 1.42 -2.40
C ASP A 64 -6.69 2.78 -2.16
N GLU A 65 -7.51 2.96 -1.11
CA GLU A 65 -8.17 4.24 -0.82
C GLU A 65 -7.19 5.40 -0.62
N TYR A 66 -5.92 5.10 -0.28
CA TYR A 66 -4.85 6.08 -0.19
C TYR A 66 -3.76 5.92 -1.26
N SER A 67 -4.06 5.25 -2.38
CA SER A 67 -3.22 5.32 -3.57
C SER A 67 -3.21 6.73 -4.14
N ASP A 68 -2.14 7.10 -4.84
CA ASP A 68 -2.01 8.43 -5.46
C ASP A 68 -3.24 8.83 -6.30
N GLN A 69 -3.83 7.85 -7.00
CA GLN A 69 -5.06 8.00 -7.79
C GLN A 69 -6.26 8.38 -6.91
N ASN A 70 -6.46 7.71 -5.78
CA ASN A 70 -7.61 7.99 -4.92
C ASN A 70 -7.38 9.23 -4.04
N LEU A 71 -6.15 9.48 -3.59
CA LEU A 71 -5.79 10.74 -2.93
C LEU A 71 -6.01 11.93 -3.86
N HIS A 72 -5.64 11.81 -5.13
CA HIS A 72 -5.95 12.82 -6.15
C HIS A 72 -7.46 13.08 -6.26
N LYS A 73 -8.28 12.04 -6.40
CA LYS A 73 -9.75 12.19 -6.48
C LYS A 73 -10.35 12.88 -5.25
N VAL A 74 -9.84 12.58 -4.07
CA VAL A 74 -10.38 13.11 -2.79
C VAL A 74 -9.91 14.54 -2.53
N PHE A 75 -8.64 14.85 -2.82
CA PHE A 75 -8.00 16.09 -2.36
C PHE A 75 -7.65 17.09 -3.48
N CYS A 76 -7.58 16.67 -4.75
CA CYS A 76 -7.29 17.57 -5.86
C CYS A 76 -8.52 18.38 -6.26
N LYS A 77 -8.60 19.63 -5.80
CA LYS A 77 -9.67 20.57 -6.15
C LYS A 77 -9.44 21.27 -7.50
N LYS A 78 -8.22 21.24 -8.04
CA LYS A 78 -7.87 21.97 -9.26
C LYS A 78 -8.23 21.17 -10.50
N ARG A 79 -9.13 21.72 -11.33
CA ARG A 79 -9.53 21.09 -12.60
C ARG A 79 -8.35 20.97 -13.55
N GLY A 80 -8.18 19.78 -14.16
CA GLY A 80 -7.15 19.51 -15.16
C GLY A 80 -5.74 19.23 -14.60
N GLN A 81 -5.53 19.30 -13.27
CA GLN A 81 -4.28 18.84 -12.68
C GLN A 81 -4.25 17.30 -12.68
N ASN A 82 -3.21 16.69 -13.25
CA ASN A 82 -3.05 15.23 -13.25
C ASN A 82 -2.48 14.71 -11.91
N VAL A 83 -2.47 13.38 -11.73
CA VAL A 83 -2.05 12.72 -10.48
C VAL A 83 -0.59 13.03 -10.12
N VAL A 84 0.33 12.92 -11.08
CA VAL A 84 1.76 13.15 -10.85
C VAL A 84 2.01 14.60 -10.42
N ASP A 85 1.39 15.55 -11.12
CA ASP A 85 1.44 16.98 -10.81
C ASP A 85 0.84 17.31 -9.45
N PHE A 86 -0.20 16.61 -9.04
CA PHE A 86 -0.82 16.80 -7.72
C PHE A 86 0.11 16.31 -6.63
N ILE A 87 0.53 15.03 -6.68
CA ILE A 87 1.38 14.42 -5.65
C ILE A 87 2.70 15.19 -5.52
N GLY A 88 3.33 15.55 -6.64
CA GLY A 88 4.59 16.30 -6.64
C GLY A 88 4.50 17.75 -6.14
N LYS A 89 3.28 18.30 -6.01
CA LYS A 89 3.04 19.67 -5.53
C LYS A 89 2.35 19.71 -4.16
N ILE A 90 2.14 18.55 -3.52
CA ILE A 90 1.63 18.51 -2.14
C ILE A 90 2.64 19.18 -1.22
N LYS A 91 2.19 20.21 -0.51
CA LYS A 91 2.99 20.84 0.54
C LYS A 91 2.96 19.99 1.81
N PRO A 92 4.07 19.89 2.56
CA PRO A 92 4.13 19.12 3.80
C PRO A 92 3.03 19.49 4.80
N GLU A 93 2.69 20.77 4.91
CA GLU A 93 1.66 21.25 5.85
C GLU A 93 0.29 20.68 5.47
N PHE A 94 -0.06 20.74 4.17
CA PHE A 94 -1.31 20.17 3.66
C PHE A 94 -1.35 18.65 3.80
N ALA A 95 -0.21 17.97 3.56
CA ALA A 95 -0.11 16.53 3.76
C ALA A 95 -0.39 16.15 5.21
N ASN A 96 0.23 16.86 6.17
CA ASN A 96 0.11 16.56 7.59
C ASN A 96 -1.27 16.91 8.15
N GLU A 97 -1.87 18.01 7.72
CA GLU A 97 -3.16 18.48 8.24
C GLU A 97 -4.36 17.71 7.67
N TYR A 98 -4.31 17.29 6.39
CA TYR A 98 -5.47 16.75 5.70
C TYR A 98 -5.29 15.31 5.21
N ILE A 99 -4.16 15.02 4.55
CA ILE A 99 -3.97 13.71 3.88
C ILE A 99 -3.60 12.63 4.91
N ARG A 100 -2.66 12.91 5.81
CA ARG A 100 -2.19 11.94 6.80
C ARG A 100 -3.32 11.46 7.73
N PRO A 101 -4.17 12.33 8.31
CA PRO A 101 -5.30 11.86 9.11
C PRO A 101 -6.29 11.00 8.31
N TYR A 102 -6.44 11.26 7.01
CA TYR A 102 -7.25 10.42 6.13
C TYR A 102 -6.64 9.03 5.96
N ILE A 103 -5.32 8.94 5.76
CA ILE A 103 -4.57 7.67 5.64
C ILE A 103 -4.62 6.89 6.95
N GLU A 104 -4.34 7.55 8.08
CA GLU A 104 -4.30 6.92 9.41
C GLU A 104 -5.65 6.27 9.77
N LYS A 105 -6.77 6.89 9.43
CA LYS A 105 -8.10 6.28 9.58
C LYS A 105 -8.28 4.97 8.80
N ARG A 106 -7.55 4.77 7.69
CA ARG A 106 -7.54 3.51 6.93
C ARG A 106 -6.56 2.54 7.54
N LEU A 107 -5.39 3.02 7.97
CA LEU A 107 -4.40 2.19 8.65
C LEU A 107 -4.99 1.52 9.89
N VAL A 108 -5.81 2.22 10.69
CA VAL A 108 -6.53 1.62 11.83
C VAL A 108 -7.40 0.44 11.39
N LYS A 109 -8.19 0.60 10.32
CA LYS A 109 -9.02 -0.50 9.79
C LYS A 109 -8.17 -1.66 9.29
N CYS A 110 -7.07 -1.35 8.60
CA CYS A 110 -6.13 -2.37 8.12
C CYS A 110 -5.49 -3.12 9.29
N THR A 111 -5.05 -2.43 10.35
CA THR A 111 -4.44 -3.07 11.53
C THR A 111 -5.43 -3.94 12.28
N ASP A 112 -6.69 -3.51 12.40
CA ASP A 112 -7.73 -4.31 13.05
C ASP A 112 -7.97 -5.61 12.28
N LEU A 113 -8.10 -5.53 10.95
CA LEU A 113 -8.32 -6.72 10.12
C LEU A 113 -7.09 -7.64 10.06
N ILE A 114 -5.87 -7.08 9.99
CA ILE A 114 -4.64 -7.88 9.94
C ILE A 114 -4.47 -8.73 11.22
N GLN A 115 -4.93 -8.26 12.39
CA GLN A 115 -4.88 -9.05 13.62
C GLN A 115 -5.68 -10.36 13.55
N GLU A 116 -6.67 -10.43 12.66
CA GLU A 116 -7.49 -11.63 12.43
C GLU A 116 -6.94 -12.51 11.29
N MET A 117 -5.87 -12.07 10.62
CA MET A 117 -5.30 -12.72 9.45
C MET A 117 -3.96 -13.39 9.76
N ASN A 118 -3.67 -14.50 9.09
CA ASN A 118 -2.34 -15.09 9.08
C ASN A 118 -1.50 -14.53 7.92
N ILE A 119 -1.14 -13.25 8.02
CA ILE A 119 -0.36 -12.54 6.99
C ILE A 119 0.92 -11.94 7.59
N GLU A 120 2.01 -12.04 6.84
CA GLU A 120 3.30 -11.53 7.26
C GLU A 120 3.44 -10.01 6.98
N LEU A 121 4.01 -9.30 7.97
CA LEU A 121 4.29 -7.87 7.93
C LEU A 121 5.80 -7.63 7.93
N TYR A 122 6.29 -6.83 6.98
CA TYR A 122 7.71 -6.51 6.87
C TYR A 122 7.93 -5.01 6.91
N PHE A 123 8.88 -4.55 7.72
CA PHE A 123 9.35 -3.17 7.60
C PHE A 123 10.30 -3.08 6.40
N LYS A 124 9.93 -2.29 5.38
CA LYS A 124 10.75 -2.12 4.18
C LYS A 124 11.75 -1.00 4.42
N GLU A 125 12.98 -1.38 4.77
CA GLU A 125 14.07 -0.42 4.93
C GLU A 125 14.36 0.32 3.62
N LYS A 126 14.72 1.60 3.75
CA LYS A 126 15.26 2.39 2.64
C LYS A 126 16.66 1.84 2.30
N PRO A 127 17.01 1.63 1.02
CA PRO A 127 18.39 1.30 0.66
C PRO A 127 19.33 2.37 1.23
N LYS A 128 20.39 1.93 1.92
CA LYS A 128 21.45 2.81 2.41
C LYS A 128 22.25 3.40 1.25
#